data_AF-A0A395I1X6-F1
#
_entry.id   AF-A0A395I1X6-F1
#
_cell.length_a   1.000
_cell.length_b   1.000
_cell.length_c   1.000
_cell.angle_alpha   90.00
_cell.angle_beta   90.00
_cell.angle_gamma   90.00
#
_symmetry.space_group_name_H-M   'P 1'
#
loop_
_entity.id
_entity.type
_entity.pdbx_description
1 polymer ?
#
loop_
_entity_poly.entity_id
_entity_poly.type
_entity_poly.pdbx_seq_one_letter_code
_entity_poly.pdbx_strand_id
1 'polypeptide(L)'
;MERWPSNAWCGATTGQWRVRASIFGSLGQLDRTGSAVSGDDHVRIEYDLLSDDITWVQTVTNALTGAELSTYSYAAGPYLTGYGTGTECDSDCTRTVAPQLYLNTTITLREADTSFGDTIASAAGASYTGMSSSEGGKV
;
A
#
# COMPACT_ATOMS: atom_id res chain seq x y z
N MET A 1 -0.45 -1.50 7.27
CA MET A 1 -1.05 -0.98 8.52
C MET A 1 -0.73 -1.97 9.62
N GLU A 2 -0.65 -1.52 10.87
CA GLU A 2 -0.37 -2.39 12.00
C GLU A 2 -1.28 -2.08 13.19
N ARG A 3 -1.54 -3.11 14.00
CA ARG A 3 -2.31 -3.01 15.22
C ARG A 3 -1.61 -3.79 16.33
N TRP A 4 -1.04 -3.07 17.29
CA TRP A 4 -0.40 -3.63 18.48
C TRP A 4 -1.30 -3.48 19.71
N PRO A 5 -1.01 -4.18 20.83
CA PRO A 5 -1.67 -3.93 22.11
C PRO A 5 -1.61 -2.45 22.55
N SER A 6 -0.56 -1.73 22.14
CA SER A 6 -0.47 -0.27 22.26
C SER A 6 0.12 0.36 21.00
N ASN A 7 -0.59 1.35 20.46
CA ASN A 7 -0.15 2.19 19.34
C ASN A 7 0.07 3.66 19.78
N ALA A 8 0.28 3.92 21.08
CA ALA A 8 0.34 5.28 21.63
C ALA A 8 1.48 6.14 21.03
N TRP A 9 2.56 5.49 20.60
CA TRP A 9 3.73 6.11 19.97
C TRP A 9 3.44 6.76 18.61
N CYS A 10 2.29 6.48 17.99
CA CYS A 10 1.79 7.20 16.81
C CYS A 10 0.49 7.97 17.08
N GLY A 11 0.16 8.20 18.35
CA GLY A 11 -1.06 8.90 18.75
C GLY A 11 -2.36 8.10 18.57
N ALA A 12 -2.29 6.81 18.22
CA ALA A 12 -3.48 5.99 18.04
C ALA A 12 -4.04 5.50 19.39
N THR A 13 -5.36 5.54 19.53
CA THR A 13 -6.09 5.02 20.68
C THR A 13 -6.55 3.58 20.46
N THR A 14 -7.08 2.93 21.50
CA THR A 14 -7.68 1.58 21.38
C THR A 14 -8.70 1.53 20.25
N GLY A 15 -8.54 0.56 19.35
CA GLY A 15 -9.40 0.39 18.18
C GLY A 15 -8.89 1.05 16.89
N GLN A 16 -7.94 1.97 16.99
CA GLN A 16 -7.30 2.58 15.82
C GLN A 16 -6.09 1.77 15.34
N TRP A 17 -5.88 1.82 14.04
CA TRP A 17 -4.71 1.28 13.37
C TRP A 17 -3.65 2.35 13.17
N ARG A 18 -2.42 1.93 12.92
CA ARG A 18 -1.37 2.81 12.43
C ARG A 18 -1.14 2.58 10.94
N VAL A 19 -1.08 3.67 10.18
CA VAL A 19 -0.59 3.68 8.81
C VAL A 19 0.70 4.48 8.69
N ARG A 20 1.65 3.98 7.90
CA ARG A 20 2.89 4.68 7.57
C ARG A 20 3.39 4.25 6.19
N ALA A 21 4.10 5.17 5.54
CA ALA A 21 4.98 4.85 4.43
C ALA A 21 6.26 4.18 4.97
N SER A 22 6.66 3.09 4.34
CA SER A 22 7.76 2.24 4.80
C SER A 22 8.43 1.53 3.64
N ILE A 23 9.74 1.32 3.76
CA ILE A 23 10.52 0.48 2.85
C ILE A 23 11.09 -0.68 3.64
N PHE A 24 10.98 -1.89 3.11
CA PHE A 24 11.54 -3.10 3.69
C PHE A 24 12.40 -3.84 2.66
N GLY A 25 13.58 -4.33 3.07
CA GLY A 25 14.48 -5.08 2.21
C GLY A 25 15.82 -5.40 2.86
N SER A 26 16.87 -5.55 2.05
CA SER A 26 18.25 -5.82 2.54
C SER A 26 18.81 -4.73 3.46
N LEU A 27 18.28 -3.52 3.34
CA LEU A 27 18.55 -2.35 4.18
C LEU A 27 17.80 -2.36 5.52
N GLY A 28 17.04 -3.42 5.80
CA GLY A 28 16.12 -3.49 6.93
C GLY A 28 14.82 -2.75 6.64
N GLN A 29 14.16 -2.31 7.72
CA GLN A 29 12.93 -1.53 7.65
C GLN A 29 13.21 -0.05 7.89
N LEU A 30 12.87 0.80 6.92
CA LEU A 30 12.90 2.25 7.05
C LEU A 30 11.48 2.77 7.12
N ASP A 31 11.11 3.26 8.30
CA ASP A 31 9.79 3.78 8.58
C ASP A 31 9.77 5.31 8.52
N ARG A 32 8.61 5.86 8.15
CA ARG A 32 8.31 7.28 8.33
C ARG A 32 7.28 7.49 9.43
N THR A 33 7.12 8.77 9.79
CA THR A 33 6.06 9.20 10.70
C THR A 33 4.75 8.66 10.18
N GLY A 34 3.99 8.05 11.08
CA GLY A 34 2.73 7.40 10.77
C GLY A 34 1.62 8.04 11.57
N SER A 35 0.41 7.89 11.07
CA SER A 35 -0.79 8.47 11.64
C SER A 35 -1.76 7.40 12.10
N ALA A 36 -2.57 7.75 13.09
CA ALA A 36 -3.70 6.95 13.50
C ALA A 36 -4.78 6.98 12.40
N VAL A 37 -5.39 5.82 12.15
CA VAL A 37 -6.57 5.68 11.28
C VAL A 37 -7.63 4.84 11.98
N SER A 38 -8.88 5.22 11.79
CA SER A 38 -10.05 4.53 12.32
C SER A 38 -10.56 3.48 11.33
N GLY A 39 -11.44 2.59 11.77
CA GLY A 39 -11.94 1.48 10.93
C GLY A 39 -12.84 1.92 9.76
N ASP A 40 -13.33 3.16 9.80
CA ASP A 40 -14.17 3.81 8.78
C ASP A 40 -13.37 4.76 7.85
N ASP A 41 -12.08 4.97 8.12
CA ASP A 41 -11.22 5.75 7.23
C ASP A 41 -10.94 4.97 5.94
N HIS A 42 -10.93 5.71 4.82
CA HIS A 42 -10.40 5.18 3.56
C HIS A 42 -8.97 5.67 3.40
N VAL A 43 -8.02 4.74 3.23
CA VAL A 43 -6.63 5.10 3.02
C VAL A 43 -6.28 4.96 1.54
N ARG A 44 -5.80 6.04 0.94
CA ARG A 44 -5.21 6.06 -0.40
C ARG A 44 -3.70 6.00 -0.26
N ILE A 45 -3.08 5.10 -1.00
CA ILE A 45 -1.62 4.92 -1.05
C ILE A 45 -1.21 5.09 -2.50
N GLU A 46 -0.36 6.07 -2.74
CA GLU A 46 0.18 6.41 -4.05
C GLU A 46 1.68 6.13 -4.07
N TYR A 47 2.16 5.57 -5.17
CA TYR A 47 3.57 5.32 -5.41
C TYR A 47 3.93 5.92 -6.77
N ASP A 48 4.62 7.06 -6.75
CA ASP A 48 4.96 7.80 -7.97
C ASP A 48 6.47 7.75 -8.21
N LEU A 49 6.87 7.34 -9.42
CA LEU A 49 8.23 7.54 -9.89
C LEU A 49 8.37 8.98 -10.39
N LEU A 50 9.28 9.73 -9.78
CA LEU A 50 9.55 11.11 -10.15
C LEU A 50 10.26 11.20 -11.51
N SER A 51 10.28 12.40 -12.07
CA SER A 51 10.89 12.69 -13.37
C SER A 51 12.40 12.50 -13.43
N ASP A 52 13.07 12.29 -12.30
CA ASP A 52 14.49 11.93 -12.23
C ASP A 52 14.75 10.45 -12.55
N ASP A 53 13.69 9.67 -12.79
CA ASP A 53 13.69 8.26 -13.17
C ASP A 53 14.30 7.32 -12.12
N ILE A 54 14.53 7.81 -10.89
CA ILE A 54 15.14 7.02 -9.82
C ILE A 54 14.45 7.15 -8.47
N THR A 55 13.74 8.25 -8.24
CA THR A 55 13.13 8.54 -6.94
C THR A 55 11.67 8.13 -6.95
N TRP A 56 11.30 7.24 -6.04
CA TRP A 56 9.91 6.92 -5.76
C TRP A 56 9.41 7.76 -4.58
N VAL A 57 8.18 8.26 -4.68
CA VAL A 57 7.46 8.90 -3.59
C VAL A 57 6.26 8.04 -3.24
N GLN A 58 6.23 7.55 -2.01
CA GLN A 58 5.05 6.96 -1.42
C GLN A 58 4.27 8.05 -0.67
N THR A 59 3.03 8.31 -1.04
CA THR A 59 2.14 9.24 -0.34
C THR A 59 0.94 8.48 0.20
N VAL A 60 0.67 8.63 1.49
CA VAL A 60 -0.47 8.01 2.18
C VAL A 60 -1.42 9.12 2.62
N THR A 61 -2.66 9.08 2.16
CA THR A 61 -3.69 10.07 2.50
C THR A 61 -4.96 9.40 3.02
N ASN A 62 -5.73 10.13 3.82
CA ASN A 62 -7.12 9.81 4.06
C ASN A 62 -7.92 10.23 2.82
N ALA A 63 -8.47 9.27 2.10
CA ALA A 63 -9.17 9.49 0.83
C ALA A 63 -10.50 10.24 1.00
N LEU A 64 -11.07 10.30 2.20
CA LEU A 64 -12.30 11.03 2.48
C LEU A 64 -12.04 12.49 2.82
N THR A 65 -10.97 12.77 3.58
CA THR A 65 -10.68 14.13 4.08
C THR A 65 -9.57 14.84 3.31
N GLY A 66 -8.75 14.10 2.55
CA GLY A 66 -7.56 14.61 1.89
C GLY A 66 -6.36 14.83 2.82
N ALA A 67 -6.47 14.46 4.11
CA ALA A 67 -5.37 14.63 5.06
C ALA A 67 -4.18 13.71 4.69
N GLU A 68 -2.97 14.27 4.62
CA GLU A 68 -1.75 13.47 4.55
C GLU A 68 -1.53 12.73 5.87
N LEU A 69 -1.33 11.42 5.77
CA LEU A 69 -1.12 10.52 6.90
C LEU A 69 0.35 10.10 7.02
N SER A 70 1.06 10.01 5.88
CA SER A 70 2.48 9.69 5.82
C SER A 70 3.02 9.95 4.42
N THR A 71 4.30 10.28 4.29
CA THR A 71 4.99 10.36 3.00
C THR A 71 6.43 9.85 3.11
N TYR A 72 6.94 9.22 2.07
CA TYR A 72 8.32 8.78 1.98
C TYR A 72 8.86 8.87 0.54
N SER A 73 9.86 9.72 0.33
CA SER A 73 10.69 9.73 -0.87
C SER A 73 11.98 8.91 -0.70
N TYR A 74 12.30 8.05 -1.67
CA TYR A 74 13.51 7.24 -1.68
C TYR A 74 13.99 6.93 -3.10
N ALA A 75 15.30 7.05 -3.33
CA ALA A 75 15.92 6.68 -4.60
C ALA A 75 16.13 5.16 -4.68
N ALA A 76 15.24 4.48 -5.41
CA ALA A 76 15.27 3.02 -5.61
C ALA A 76 15.54 2.60 -7.07
N GLY A 77 15.64 3.56 -7.99
CA GLY A 77 15.71 3.28 -9.42
C GLY A 77 14.33 2.90 -10.01
N PRO A 78 14.22 2.79 -11.34
CA PRO A 78 12.95 2.56 -12.03
C PRO A 78 12.49 1.10 -12.03
N TYR A 79 13.03 0.25 -11.14
CA TYR A 79 13.00 -1.20 -11.27
C TYR A 79 11.77 -1.88 -10.64
N LEU A 80 10.69 -1.16 -10.38
CA LEU A 80 9.45 -1.78 -9.87
C LEU A 80 8.80 -2.59 -10.99
N THR A 81 8.85 -3.92 -10.88
CA THR A 81 8.34 -4.87 -11.87
C THR A 81 7.08 -5.60 -11.42
N GLY A 82 6.58 -5.31 -10.23
CA GLY A 82 5.41 -5.97 -9.68
C GLY A 82 4.73 -5.12 -8.62
N TYR A 83 3.43 -5.37 -8.46
CA TYR A 83 2.60 -4.76 -7.44
C TYR A 83 1.82 -5.85 -6.71
N GLY A 84 1.71 -5.72 -5.40
CA GLY A 84 0.96 -6.64 -4.58
C GLY A 84 0.43 -5.95 -3.33
N THR A 85 -0.66 -6.49 -2.81
CA THR A 85 -1.23 -6.08 -1.53
C THR A 85 -1.40 -7.30 -0.64
N GLY A 86 -1.32 -7.09 0.66
CA GLY A 86 -1.41 -8.17 1.62
C GLY A 86 -1.63 -7.63 3.02
N THR A 87 -2.19 -8.48 3.87
CA THR A 87 -2.32 -8.20 5.29
C THR A 87 -1.47 -9.20 6.02
N GLU A 88 -0.37 -8.72 6.58
CA GLU A 88 0.49 -9.53 7.44
C GLU A 88 -0.18 -9.71 8.81
N CYS A 89 -0.08 -10.92 9.32
CA CYS A 89 -0.48 -11.30 10.66
C CYS A 89 0.83 -11.55 11.42
N ASP A 90 1.14 -10.69 12.39
CA ASP A 90 2.32 -10.90 13.22
C ASP A 90 2.04 -11.94 14.33
N SER A 91 3.09 -12.68 14.71
CA SER A 91 3.10 -13.65 15.81
C SER A 91 1.95 -14.67 15.76
N ASP A 92 1.19 -14.83 16.86
CA ASP A 92 0.11 -15.81 17.09
C ASP A 92 -1.29 -15.24 16.81
N CYS A 93 -1.43 -14.36 15.80
CA CYS A 93 -2.74 -13.80 15.49
C CYS A 93 -3.72 -14.87 14.94
N THR A 94 -4.97 -14.83 15.42
CA THR A 94 -6.05 -15.73 14.97
C THR A 94 -6.74 -15.16 13.73
N ARG A 95 -5.97 -15.02 12.63
CA ARG A 95 -6.44 -14.49 11.33
C ARG A 95 -7.05 -13.08 11.43
N THR A 96 -7.50 -12.56 10.29
CA THR A 96 -8.09 -11.23 10.19
C THR A 96 -9.39 -11.12 10.98
N VAL A 97 -9.48 -10.08 11.83
CA VAL A 97 -10.69 -9.75 12.61
C VAL A 97 -11.80 -9.17 11.71
N ALA A 98 -11.44 -8.66 10.53
CA ALA A 98 -12.34 -8.14 9.51
C ALA A 98 -11.72 -8.24 8.10
N PRO A 99 -12.54 -8.38 7.03
CA PRO A 99 -12.07 -8.31 5.65
C PRO A 99 -11.34 -6.99 5.38
N GLN A 100 -10.23 -7.08 4.63
CA GLN A 100 -9.51 -5.92 4.12
C GLN A 100 -9.87 -5.75 2.64
N LEU A 101 -10.26 -4.54 2.26
CA LEU A 101 -10.72 -4.24 0.90
C LEU A 101 -9.72 -3.29 0.23
N TYR A 102 -9.22 -3.70 -0.92
CA TYR A 102 -8.44 -2.86 -1.82
C TYR A 102 -9.34 -2.53 -3.00
N LEU A 103 -9.71 -1.25 -3.12
CA LEU A 103 -10.73 -0.78 -4.04
C LEU A 103 -10.10 0.20 -5.04
N ASN A 104 -10.58 0.17 -6.29
CA ASN A 104 -10.21 1.12 -7.33
C ASN A 104 -8.68 1.24 -7.54
N THR A 105 -7.95 0.13 -7.39
CA THR A 105 -6.51 0.08 -7.64
C THR A 105 -6.24 0.37 -9.10
N THR A 106 -5.44 1.41 -9.36
CA THR A 106 -4.97 1.78 -10.70
C THR A 106 -3.46 1.61 -10.74
N ILE A 107 -2.96 0.97 -11.79
CA ILE A 107 -1.51 0.79 -12.03
C ILE A 107 -1.23 1.39 -13.40
N THR A 108 -0.30 2.35 -13.46
CA THR A 108 0.16 2.90 -14.74
C THR A 108 1.55 2.38 -15.03
N LEU A 109 1.67 1.60 -16.10
CA LEU A 109 2.93 1.06 -16.56
C LEU A 109 3.71 2.12 -17.35
N ARG A 110 5.04 2.02 -17.31
CA ARG A 110 5.93 2.90 -18.10
C ARG A 110 5.65 2.75 -19.60
N GLU A 111 5.57 1.49 -20.02
CA GLU A 111 5.25 1.07 -21.38
C GLU A 111 4.01 0.17 -21.35
N ALA A 112 3.26 0.14 -22.44
CA ALA A 112 2.08 -0.72 -22.54
C ALA A 112 2.48 -2.19 -22.49
N ASP A 113 1.79 -2.97 -21.65
CA ASP A 113 1.93 -4.41 -21.55
C ASP A 113 0.54 -5.07 -21.45
N THR A 114 0.08 -5.62 -22.57
CA THR A 114 -1.22 -6.30 -22.63
C THR A 114 -1.24 -7.64 -21.88
N SER A 115 -0.07 -8.16 -21.48
CA SER A 115 0.05 -9.42 -20.73
C SER A 115 0.16 -9.23 -19.21
N PHE A 116 0.24 -7.99 -18.73
CA PHE A 116 0.39 -7.72 -17.29
C PHE A 116 -0.73 -8.36 -16.45
N GLY A 117 -1.97 -8.34 -16.94
CA GLY A 117 -3.11 -8.95 -16.26
C GLY A 117 -3.03 -10.48 -16.15
N ASP A 118 -2.25 -11.14 -17.00
CA ASP A 118 -2.06 -12.60 -16.95
C ASP A 118 -1.15 -13.01 -15.78
N THR A 119 -0.48 -12.05 -15.13
CA THR A 119 0.43 -12.29 -14.00
C THR A 119 -0.28 -12.35 -12.64
N ILE A 120 -1.61 -12.14 -12.60
CA ILE A 120 -2.36 -12.08 -11.35
C ILE A 120 -2.26 -13.40 -10.58
N ALA A 121 -1.83 -13.31 -9.33
CA ALA A 121 -1.85 -14.39 -8.37
C ALA A 121 -2.62 -13.98 -7.11
N SER A 122 -3.26 -14.94 -6.45
CA SER A 122 -3.97 -14.72 -5.18
C SER A 122 -3.64 -15.83 -4.18
N ALA A 123 -3.45 -15.44 -2.92
CA ALA A 123 -3.24 -16.39 -1.82
C ALA A 123 -4.58 -16.96 -1.31
N ALA A 124 -4.52 -18.06 -0.56
CA ALA A 124 -5.70 -18.69 0.02
C ALA A 124 -6.49 -17.71 0.92
N GLY A 125 -7.78 -17.55 0.63
CA GLY A 125 -8.68 -16.65 1.37
C GLY A 125 -8.76 -15.21 0.81
N ALA A 126 -7.98 -14.88 -0.21
CA ALA A 126 -8.15 -13.64 -0.97
C ALA A 126 -9.04 -13.88 -2.20
N SER A 127 -9.89 -12.92 -2.52
CA SER A 127 -10.67 -12.87 -3.76
C SER A 127 -10.39 -11.55 -4.45
N TYR A 128 -10.39 -11.57 -5.78
CA TYR A 128 -10.32 -10.36 -6.59
C TYR A 128 -11.41 -10.42 -7.67
N THR A 129 -11.91 -9.26 -8.08
CA THR A 129 -12.67 -9.11 -9.31
C THR A 129 -11.72 -8.62 -10.39
N GLY A 130 -11.86 -9.16 -11.60
CA GLY A 130 -10.87 -9.07 -12.69
C GLY A 130 -10.22 -7.70 -12.93
N MET A 131 -9.05 -7.74 -13.56
CA MET A 131 -8.34 -6.55 -14.02
C MET A 131 -8.88 -6.13 -15.38
N SER A 132 -9.17 -4.85 -15.54
CA SER A 132 -9.43 -4.23 -16.84
C SER A 132 -8.21 -3.41 -17.24
N SER A 133 -7.78 -3.52 -18.48
CA SER A 133 -6.77 -2.62 -19.04
C SER A 133 -7.38 -1.61 -20.01
N SER A 134 -6.79 -0.42 -20.03
CA SER A 134 -7.05 0.68 -20.94
C SER A 134 -5.74 1.19 -21.55
N GLU A 135 -5.82 2.17 -22.45
CA GLU A 135 -4.64 2.74 -23.12
C GLU A 135 -3.73 1.69 -23.81
N GLY A 136 -4.33 0.59 -24.28
CA GLY A 136 -3.63 -0.47 -24.99
C GLY A 136 -2.70 -1.33 -24.13
N GLY A 137 -2.94 -1.45 -22.81
CA GLY A 137 -2.07 -2.20 -21.91
C GLY A 137 -1.27 -1.33 -20.96
N LYS A 138 -1.40 -0.01 -21.02
CA LYS A 138 -0.61 0.92 -20.20
C LYS A 138 -1.22 1.18 -18.83
N VAL A 139 -2.55 1.10 -18.74
CA VAL A 139 -3.33 1.29 -17.51
C VAL A 139 -4.24 0.09 -17.32
#